data_AF-A0A7J2SW69-F1
#
_entry.id   AF-A0A7J2SW69-F1
#
_cell.length_a   1.000
_cell.length_b   1.000
_cell.length_c   1.000
_cell.angle_alpha   90.00
_cell.angle_beta   90.00
_cell.angle_gamma   90.00
#
_symmetry.space_group_name_H-M   'P 1'
#
loop_
_entity.id
_entity.type
_entity.pdbx_description
1 polymer ?
#
loop_
_entity_poly.entity_id
_entity_poly.type
_entity_poly.pdbx_seq_one_letter_code
_entity_poly.pdbx_strand_id
1 'polypeptide(L)'
;MERHYGFSVDLGDLLALVEADPFLRLLGVRVESPGPGLCEARAEFREELTRFGGTMNGGAVAALMDAAGGCAALTRELGRNEVTVDLFISYLRPVSSGPVRARARVTKWGRTLAFVELELLDGSGRACAEGRGTYMYLDIKR
;
A
#
# COMPACT_ATOMS: atom_id res chain seq x y z
N MET A 1 -14.68 5.97 -22.60
CA MET A 1 -15.25 5.45 -21.34
C MET A 1 -14.49 6.12 -20.21
N GLU A 2 -14.93 7.30 -19.80
CA GLU A 2 -14.26 8.11 -18.78
C GLU A 2 -14.51 7.46 -17.41
N ARG A 3 -13.45 6.97 -16.76
CA ARG A 3 -13.54 6.55 -15.35
C ARG A 3 -13.31 7.80 -14.51
N HIS A 4 -14.39 8.36 -13.97
CA HIS A 4 -14.31 9.43 -12.99
C HIS A 4 -13.86 8.83 -11.65
N TYR A 5 -12.61 9.09 -11.24
CA TYR A 5 -12.10 8.75 -9.92
C TYR A 5 -12.39 9.89 -8.93
N GLY A 6 -13.67 10.20 -8.72
CA GLY A 6 -14.11 11.28 -7.84
C GLY A 6 -14.94 10.78 -6.66
N PHE A 7 -14.28 10.34 -5.58
CA PHE A 7 -14.95 9.93 -4.33
C PHE A 7 -14.25 10.57 -3.13
N SER A 8 -14.97 11.32 -2.29
CA SER A 8 -14.40 11.76 -1.02
C SER A 8 -14.19 10.55 -0.13
N VAL A 9 -12.96 10.31 0.32
CA VAL A 9 -12.61 9.14 1.12
C VAL A 9 -12.73 9.46 2.61
N ASP A 10 -13.68 8.88 3.33
CA ASP A 10 -13.57 8.69 4.78
C ASP A 10 -12.87 7.35 5.12
N LEU A 11 -12.64 7.03 6.40
CA LEU A 11 -11.91 5.80 6.77
C LEU A 11 -12.65 4.51 6.35
N GLY A 12 -13.99 4.53 6.38
CA GLY A 12 -14.82 3.42 5.93
C GLY A 12 -14.79 3.30 4.41
N ASP A 13 -14.87 4.43 3.70
CA ASP A 13 -14.74 4.48 2.24
C ASP A 13 -13.36 4.01 1.77
N LEU A 14 -12.29 4.31 2.51
CA LEU A 14 -10.92 3.89 2.16
C LEU A 14 -10.82 2.37 2.06
N LEU A 15 -11.35 1.65 3.05
CA LEU A 15 -11.34 0.19 3.05
C LEU A 15 -12.16 -0.36 1.88
N ALA A 16 -13.35 0.20 1.65
CA ALA A 16 -14.22 -0.22 0.55
C ALA A 16 -13.57 0.03 -0.83
N LEU A 17 -12.88 1.15 -1.00
CA LEU A 17 -12.16 1.47 -2.24
C LEU A 17 -11.01 0.50 -2.51
N VAL A 18 -10.22 0.18 -1.47
CA VAL A 18 -9.13 -0.81 -1.60
C VAL A 18 -9.69 -2.19 -1.92
N GLU A 19 -10.78 -2.59 -1.27
CA GLU A 19 -11.46 -3.86 -1.58
C GLU A 19 -12.09 -3.88 -2.98
N ALA A 20 -12.42 -2.72 -3.56
CA ALA A 20 -12.95 -2.60 -4.90
C ALA A 20 -11.86 -2.52 -5.98
N ASP A 21 -10.61 -2.19 -5.63
CA ASP A 21 -9.51 -2.06 -6.58
C ASP A 21 -9.21 -3.41 -7.25
N PRO A 22 -9.36 -3.53 -8.58
CA PRO A 22 -9.18 -4.82 -9.27
C PRO A 22 -7.77 -5.40 -9.15
N PHE A 23 -6.74 -4.56 -9.11
CA PHE A 23 -5.36 -4.99 -9.01
C PHE A 23 -5.03 -5.46 -7.59
N LEU A 24 -5.45 -4.71 -6.57
CA LEU A 24 -5.25 -5.11 -5.18
C LEU A 24 -6.03 -6.38 -4.83
N ARG A 25 -7.24 -6.55 -5.38
CA ARG A 25 -8.00 -7.81 -5.30
C ARG A 25 -7.29 -8.99 -5.95
N LEU A 26 -6.70 -8.80 -7.14
CA LEU A 26 -5.92 -9.84 -7.81
C LEU A 26 -4.74 -10.31 -6.94
N LEU A 27 -4.07 -9.35 -6.29
CA LEU A 27 -2.98 -9.62 -5.37
C LEU A 27 -3.47 -10.19 -4.02
N GLY A 28 -4.74 -10.01 -3.66
CA GLY A 28 -5.29 -10.46 -2.39
C GLY A 28 -4.89 -9.57 -1.22
N VAL A 29 -4.66 -8.28 -1.48
CA VAL A 29 -4.31 -7.29 -0.47
C VAL A 29 -5.53 -6.96 0.39
N ARG A 30 -5.32 -6.90 1.71
CA ARG A 30 -6.31 -6.45 2.69
C ARG A 30 -5.71 -5.37 3.58
N VAL A 31 -6.41 -4.26 3.76
CA VAL A 31 -6.01 -3.21 4.71
C VAL A 31 -6.67 -3.51 6.06
N GLU A 32 -5.89 -3.58 7.13
CA GLU A 32 -6.37 -4.06 8.44
C GLU A 32 -6.49 -2.95 9.49
N SER A 33 -5.67 -1.90 9.45
CA SER A 33 -5.63 -0.89 10.53
C SER A 33 -5.15 0.48 10.06
N PRO A 34 -5.96 1.23 9.30
CA PRO A 34 -5.63 2.60 8.95
C PRO A 34 -5.88 3.54 10.13
N GLY A 35 -4.95 4.48 10.36
CA GLY A 35 -5.04 5.54 11.35
C GLY A 35 -4.30 6.79 10.87
N PRO A 36 -4.35 7.94 11.56
CA PRO A 36 -3.78 9.19 11.04
C PRO A 36 -2.28 9.08 10.67
N GLY A 37 -1.99 9.00 9.36
CA GLY A 37 -0.66 8.79 8.79
C GLY A 37 -0.08 7.40 8.98
N LEU A 38 -0.90 6.40 9.26
CA LEU A 38 -0.50 5.01 9.52
C LEU A 38 -1.40 4.06 8.73
N CYS A 39 -0.83 2.99 8.23
CA CYS A 39 -1.60 1.89 7.65
C CYS A 39 -0.84 0.58 7.78
N GLU A 40 -1.58 -0.50 8.01
CA GLU A 40 -1.08 -1.86 7.82
C GLU A 40 -1.94 -2.57 6.77
N ALA A 41 -1.28 -3.21 5.82
CA ALA A 41 -1.90 -4.07 4.81
C ALA A 41 -1.28 -5.48 4.86
N ARG A 42 -2.06 -6.48 4.50
CA ARG A 42 -1.66 -7.90 4.51
C ARG A 42 -1.93 -8.54 3.16
N ALA A 43 -1.09 -9.51 2.79
CA ALA A 43 -1.40 -10.47 1.74
C ALA A 43 -0.98 -11.88 2.16
N GLU A 44 -1.70 -12.88 1.66
CA GLU A 44 -1.30 -14.28 1.79
C GLU A 44 -0.24 -14.63 0.74
N PHE A 45 0.69 -15.49 1.13
CA PHE A 45 1.61 -16.08 0.16
C PHE A 45 0.88 -17.12 -0.68
N ARG A 46 0.92 -16.95 -2.01
CA ARG A 46 0.25 -17.82 -2.98
C ARG A 46 1.13 -18.00 -4.20
N GLU A 47 0.99 -19.12 -4.89
CA GLU A 47 1.81 -19.48 -6.05
C GLU A 47 1.77 -18.40 -7.14
N GLU A 48 0.60 -17.80 -7.37
CA GLU A 48 0.40 -16.76 -8.39
C GLU A 48 1.17 -15.47 -8.09
N LEU A 49 1.62 -15.28 -6.84
CA LEU A 49 2.40 -14.13 -6.41
C LEU A 49 3.90 -14.43 -6.38
N THR A 50 4.33 -15.62 -6.80
CA THR A 50 5.74 -16.02 -6.76
C THR A 50 6.49 -15.67 -8.03
N ARG A 51 7.82 -15.67 -7.94
CA ARG A 51 8.73 -15.71 -9.09
C ARG A 51 9.34 -17.10 -9.22
N PHE A 52 10.02 -17.36 -10.34
CA PHE A 52 10.78 -18.59 -10.56
C PHE A 52 11.67 -18.94 -9.35
N GLY A 53 11.60 -20.13 -8.77
CA GLY A 53 12.35 -20.43 -7.54
C GLY A 53 11.60 -20.17 -6.22
N GLY A 54 10.28 -19.96 -6.29
CA GLY A 54 9.38 -20.24 -5.16
C GLY A 54 9.36 -19.18 -4.06
N THR A 55 9.80 -17.96 -4.36
CA THR A 55 9.70 -16.81 -3.45
C THR A 55 8.76 -15.76 -4.02
N MET A 56 8.17 -14.94 -3.15
CA MET A 56 7.24 -13.89 -3.57
C MET A 56 7.94 -12.95 -4.56
N ASN A 57 7.23 -12.59 -5.62
CA ASN A 57 7.71 -11.68 -6.64
C ASN A 57 7.95 -10.30 -6.02
N GLY A 58 9.08 -9.67 -6.37
CA GLY A 58 9.39 -8.31 -5.88
C GLY A 58 8.32 -7.29 -6.24
N GLY A 59 7.71 -7.39 -7.44
CA GLY A 59 6.59 -6.54 -7.82
C GLY A 59 5.33 -6.74 -6.98
N ALA A 60 5.06 -7.96 -6.51
CA ALA A 60 3.94 -8.22 -5.60
C ALA A 60 4.20 -7.64 -4.21
N VAL A 61 5.44 -7.76 -3.71
CA VAL A 61 5.89 -7.08 -2.48
C VAL A 61 5.77 -5.56 -2.63
N ALA A 62 6.25 -5.00 -3.74
CA ALA A 62 6.20 -3.58 -4.01
C ALA A 62 4.76 -3.05 -4.05
N ALA A 63 3.87 -3.74 -4.75
CA ALA A 63 2.47 -3.36 -4.84
C ALA A 63 1.76 -3.39 -3.47
N LEU A 64 2.04 -4.39 -2.63
CA LEU A 64 1.50 -4.44 -1.27
C LEU A 64 2.03 -3.28 -0.40
N MET A 65 3.34 -2.99 -0.46
CA MET A 65 3.94 -1.87 0.27
C MET A 65 3.40 -0.53 -0.21
N ASP A 66 3.21 -0.37 -1.53
CA ASP A 66 2.67 0.84 -2.12
C ASP A 66 1.21 1.08 -1.71
N ALA A 67 0.38 0.03 -1.71
CA ALA A 67 -1.00 0.12 -1.24
C ALA A 67 -1.08 0.57 0.23
N ALA A 68 -0.22 0.03 1.10
CA ALA A 68 -0.14 0.50 2.49
C ALA A 68 0.30 1.97 2.56
N GLY A 69 1.25 2.39 1.73
CA GLY A 69 1.75 3.76 1.68
C GLY A 69 0.71 4.78 1.24
N GLY A 70 0.02 4.51 0.12
CA GLY A 70 -1.06 5.35 -0.40
C GLY A 70 -2.21 5.48 0.60
N CYS A 71 -2.62 4.36 1.22
CA CYS A 71 -3.63 4.38 2.28
C CYS A 71 -3.18 5.23 3.48
N ALA A 72 -1.94 5.08 3.95
CA ALA A 72 -1.40 5.89 5.03
C ALA A 72 -1.38 7.38 4.67
N ALA A 73 -1.08 7.74 3.42
CA ALA A 73 -1.17 9.13 2.96
C ALA A 73 -2.62 9.65 3.00
N LEU A 74 -3.58 8.91 2.43
CA LEU A 74 -4.99 9.32 2.40
C LEU A 74 -5.59 9.55 3.78
N THR A 75 -5.16 8.82 4.81
CA THR A 75 -5.62 9.08 6.19
C THR A 75 -5.25 10.46 6.74
N ARG A 76 -4.31 11.19 6.12
CA ARG A 76 -3.96 12.58 6.48
C ARG A 76 -4.79 13.62 5.74
N GLU A 77 -5.29 13.27 4.56
CA GLU A 77 -6.02 14.18 3.67
C GLU A 77 -7.26 13.44 3.12
N LEU A 78 -8.13 13.05 4.04
CA LEU A 78 -9.43 12.44 3.72
C LEU A 78 -10.21 13.36 2.76
N GLY A 79 -10.98 12.75 1.86
CA GLY A 79 -11.71 13.50 0.83
C GLY A 79 -10.89 13.91 -0.40
N ARG A 80 -9.65 13.43 -0.54
CA ARG A 80 -8.80 13.60 -1.73
C ARG A 80 -8.44 12.24 -2.32
N ASN A 81 -7.86 12.25 -3.51
CA ASN A 81 -7.21 11.08 -4.08
C ASN A 81 -5.68 11.22 -3.97
N GLU A 82 -4.93 10.17 -4.22
CA GLU A 82 -3.48 10.20 -4.32
C GLU A 82 -2.98 9.44 -5.56
N VAL A 83 -1.77 9.78 -6.00
CA VAL A 83 -0.98 8.92 -6.89
C VAL A 83 0.47 8.81 -6.42
N THR A 84 1.06 7.62 -6.57
CA THR A 84 2.49 7.38 -6.33
C THR A 84 3.36 8.19 -7.30
N VAL A 85 4.26 9.01 -6.74
CA VAL A 85 5.25 9.80 -7.49
C VAL A 85 6.55 9.02 -7.65
N ASP A 86 7.02 8.43 -6.55
CA ASP A 86 8.18 7.56 -6.52
C ASP A 86 8.03 6.51 -5.43
N LEU A 87 8.70 5.38 -5.65
CA LEU A 87 8.76 4.27 -4.70
C LEU A 87 10.15 3.66 -4.76
N PHE A 88 10.81 3.57 -3.60
CA PHE A 88 12.09 2.92 -3.43
C PHE A 88 11.95 1.78 -2.43
N ILE A 89 12.42 0.58 -2.80
CA ILE A 89 12.36 -0.61 -1.95
C ILE A 89 13.71 -1.33 -1.99
N SER A 90 14.20 -1.68 -0.81
CA SER A 90 15.31 -2.61 -0.62
C SER A 90 14.77 -3.95 -0.09
N TYR A 91 15.11 -5.03 -0.78
CA TYR A 91 14.71 -6.39 -0.42
C TYR A 91 15.78 -7.01 0.45
N LEU A 92 15.44 -7.27 1.71
CA LEU A 92 16.38 -7.73 2.73
C LEU A 92 16.40 -9.26 2.82
N ARG A 93 15.23 -9.90 2.68
CA ARG A 93 15.06 -11.36 2.81
C ARG A 93 14.02 -11.88 1.83
N PRO A 94 14.19 -13.11 1.30
CA PRO A 94 13.15 -13.74 0.50
C PRO A 94 11.91 -14.04 1.34
N VAL A 95 10.73 -13.82 0.76
CA VAL A 95 9.45 -14.27 1.31
C VAL A 95 9.12 -15.62 0.66
N SER A 96 9.14 -16.69 1.45
CA SER A 96 8.82 -18.06 1.01
C SER A 96 7.58 -18.64 1.68
N SER A 97 6.95 -17.87 2.57
CA SER A 97 5.73 -18.23 3.27
C SER A 97 4.99 -16.97 3.66
N GLY A 98 3.70 -17.12 3.94
CA GLY A 98 2.81 -16.05 4.35
C GLY A 98 2.17 -16.33 5.71
N PRO A 99 1.35 -15.40 6.20
CA PRO A 99 1.07 -14.10 5.60
C PRO A 99 2.28 -13.15 5.66
N VAL A 100 2.24 -12.10 4.83
CA VAL A 100 3.13 -10.94 4.96
C VAL A 100 2.33 -9.69 5.29
N ARG A 101 2.96 -8.75 6.01
CA ARG A 101 2.36 -7.51 6.47
C ARG A 101 3.21 -6.33 6.02
N ALA A 102 2.63 -5.39 5.27
CA ALA A 102 3.24 -4.11 4.96
C ALA A 102 2.75 -3.04 5.94
N ARG A 103 3.69 -2.37 6.60
CA ARG A 103 3.45 -1.23 7.48
C ARG A 103 3.89 0.04 6.78
N ALA A 104 3.08 1.07 6.91
CA ALA A 104 3.34 2.38 6.35
C ALA A 104 3.16 3.47 7.41
N ARG A 105 4.08 4.44 7.41
CA ARG A 105 4.03 5.61 8.29
C ARG A 105 4.40 6.87 7.54
N VAL A 106 3.48 7.82 7.48
CA VAL A 106 3.73 9.17 6.96
C VAL A 106 4.73 9.87 7.88
N THR A 107 5.88 10.25 7.34
CA THR A 107 6.92 11.00 8.06
C THR A 107 6.76 12.50 7.89
N LYS A 108 6.24 12.94 6.74
CA LYS A 108 5.96 14.34 6.44
C LYS A 108 4.84 14.42 5.41
N TRP A 109 3.92 15.38 5.56
CA TRP A 109 2.94 15.70 4.53
C TRP A 109 2.73 17.21 4.44
N GLY A 110 2.23 17.65 3.31
CA GLY A 110 1.76 19.01 3.09
C GLY A 110 0.66 19.02 2.05
N ARG A 111 0.37 20.19 1.46
CA ARG A 111 -0.75 20.34 0.52
C ARG A 111 -0.67 19.43 -0.71
N THR A 112 0.54 19.18 -1.21
CA THR A 112 0.73 18.46 -2.49
C THR A 112 1.29 17.06 -2.30
N LEU A 113 2.22 16.85 -1.36
CA LEU A 113 2.97 15.60 -1.24
C LEU A 113 2.91 15.04 0.18
N ALA A 114 2.95 13.72 0.27
CA ALA A 114 3.24 12.95 1.47
C ALA A 114 4.46 12.06 1.25
N PHE A 115 5.31 11.99 2.27
CA PHE A 115 6.49 11.13 2.33
C PHE A 115 6.22 10.04 3.36
N VAL A 116 6.43 8.79 2.97
CA VAL A 116 6.00 7.62 3.75
C VAL A 116 7.16 6.64 3.87
N GLU A 117 7.44 6.18 5.08
CA GLU A 117 8.30 5.03 5.34
C GLU A 117 7.50 3.75 5.27
N LEU A 118 8.12 2.70 4.72
CA LEU A 118 7.49 1.41 4.43
C LEU A 118 8.34 0.27 4.97
N GLU A 119 7.70 -0.75 5.53
CA GLU A 119 8.35 -1.99 5.99
C GLU A 119 7.45 -3.18 5.63
N LEU A 120 8.03 -4.25 5.09
CA LEU A 120 7.36 -5.54 4.92
C LEU A 120 7.90 -6.53 5.95
N LEU A 121 7.00 -7.15 6.70
CA LEU A 121 7.27 -8.19 7.69
C LEU A 121 6.70 -9.54 7.24
N ASP A 122 7.41 -10.63 7.54
CA ASP A 122 6.86 -11.99 7.42
C ASP A 122 5.94 -12.36 8.61
N GLY A 123 5.35 -13.56 8.56
CA GLY A 123 4.47 -14.08 9.62
C GLY A 123 5.15 -14.25 10.99
N SER A 124 6.48 -14.19 11.07
CA SER A 124 7.24 -14.19 12.33
C SER A 124 7.67 -12.79 12.79
N GLY A 125 7.26 -11.74 12.06
CA GLY A 125 7.59 -10.35 12.38
C GLY A 125 9.00 -9.93 11.95
N ARG A 126 9.67 -10.67 11.05
CA ARG A 126 11.00 -10.30 10.55
C ARG A 126 10.86 -9.42 9.32
N ALA A 127 11.68 -8.37 9.22
CA ALA A 127 11.74 -7.51 8.05
C ALA A 127 12.24 -8.27 6.80
N CYS A 128 11.43 -8.27 5.76
CA CYS A 128 11.73 -8.83 4.45
C CYS A 128 12.05 -7.77 3.41
N ALA A 129 11.45 -6.58 3.54
CA ALA A 129 11.77 -5.42 2.72
C ALA A 129 11.56 -4.14 3.52
N GLU A 130 12.26 -3.09 3.13
CA GLU A 130 12.10 -1.74 3.66
C GLU A 130 12.09 -0.75 2.50
N GLY A 131 11.47 0.42 2.70
CA GLY A 131 11.34 1.37 1.62
C GLY A 131 10.80 2.71 2.03
N ARG A 132 10.63 3.54 1.02
CA ARG A 132 9.98 4.84 1.12
C ARG A 132 9.19 5.12 -0.15
N GLY A 133 8.07 5.80 0.00
CA GLY A 133 7.25 6.27 -1.10
C GLY A 133 6.96 7.77 -0.97
N THR A 134 6.80 8.42 -2.11
CA THR A 134 6.28 9.77 -2.21
C THR A 134 4.94 9.72 -2.93
N TYR A 135 3.91 10.28 -2.32
CA TYR A 135 2.53 10.27 -2.83
C TYR A 135 2.07 11.69 -3.06
N MET A 136 1.44 11.96 -4.22
CA MET A 136 0.88 13.26 -4.56
C MET A 136 -0.62 13.25 -4.35
N TYR A 137 -1.11 14.20 -3.54
CA TYR A 137 -2.55 14.39 -3.39
C TYR A 137 -3.14 15.10 -4.60
N LEU A 138 -4.27 14.55 -5.07
CA LEU A 138 -5.06 15.07 -6.17
C LEU A 138 -6.41 15.54 -5.65
N ASP A 139 -6.82 16.71 -6.10
CA ASP A 139 -8.16 17.22 -5.80
C ASP A 139 -9.19 16.46 -6.63
N ILE A 140 -10.26 16.03 -5.97
CA ILE A 140 -11.39 15.42 -6.64
C ILE A 140 -12.21 16.53 -7.29
N LYS A 141 -12.18 16.58 -8.62
CA LYS A 141 -13.08 17.46 -9.38
C LYS A 141 -14.50 16.92 -9.23
N ARG A 142 -15.40 17.79 -8.76
CA ARG A 142 -16.85 17.56 -8.77
C ARG A 142 -17.39 17.48 -10.19
#